data_AF-A0A944BNJ7-F1
#
_entry.id   AF-A0A944BNJ7-F1
#
_cell.length_a   1.000
_cell.length_b   1.000
_cell.length_c   1.000
_cell.angle_alpha   90.00
_cell.angle_beta   90.00
_cell.angle_gamma   90.00
#
_symmetry.space_group_name_H-M   'P 1'
#
loop_
_entity.id
_entity.type
_entity.pdbx_description
1 polymer ?
#
loop_
_entity_poly.entity_id
_entity_poly.type
_entity_poly.pdbx_seq_one_letter_code
_entity_poly.pdbx_strand_id
1 'polypeptide(L)'
;MKFDNITWDEYFMSIALLSSLRSKDGNTKVGACIVSDDHKVLSLGYNGMPLGVSDEEIPWAGSKENKPYLETKYPYVCHAELNAILNSNHNLKGSTLYVTLF
;
A
#
# COMPACT_ATOMS: atom_id res chain seq x y z
N MET A 1 14.38 -24.38 18.93
CA MET A 1 14.35 -22.91 18.78
C MET A 1 13.09 -22.40 19.46
N LYS A 2 13.21 -21.57 20.49
CA LYS A 2 12.11 -20.69 20.90
C LYS A 2 12.15 -19.51 19.93
N PHE A 3 11.07 -19.28 19.21
CA PHE A 3 10.90 -18.01 18.51
C PHE A 3 10.39 -17.04 19.55
N ASP A 4 11.14 -15.96 19.78
CA ASP A 4 10.63 -14.86 20.58
C ASP A 4 9.41 -14.27 19.86
N ASN A 5 8.39 -13.90 20.64
CA ASN A 5 7.20 -13.27 20.09
C ASN A 5 7.59 -11.89 19.53
N ILE A 6 7.17 -11.60 18.31
CA ILE A 6 7.36 -10.28 17.70
C ILE A 6 6.54 -9.21 18.44
N THR A 7 7.05 -7.98 18.45
CA THR A 7 6.35 -6.79 18.95
C THR A 7 5.17 -6.43 18.05
N TRP A 8 4.29 -5.55 18.55
CA TRP A 8 3.18 -5.02 17.75
C TRP A 8 3.65 -4.26 16.52
N ASP A 9 4.69 -3.42 16.66
CA ASP A 9 5.23 -2.63 15.55
C ASP A 9 5.83 -3.56 14.48
N GLU A 10 6.58 -4.59 14.87
CA GLU A 10 7.10 -5.60 13.95
C GLU A 10 5.97 -6.36 13.25
N TYR A 11 4.90 -6.71 13.97
CA TYR A 11 3.73 -7.37 13.39
C TYR A 11 3.02 -6.49 12.35
N PHE A 12 2.71 -5.24 12.69
CA PHE A 12 2.00 -4.34 11.78
C PHE A 12 2.84 -3.87 10.60
N MET A 13 4.15 -3.66 10.81
CA MET A 13 5.07 -3.42 9.70
C MET A 13 5.20 -4.64 8.80
N SER A 14 5.22 -5.86 9.37
CA SER A 14 5.21 -7.11 8.59
C SER A 14 3.94 -7.26 7.75
N ILE A 15 2.78 -6.84 8.27
CA ILE A 15 1.54 -6.80 7.50
C ILE A 15 1.62 -5.78 6.36
N ALA A 16 2.18 -4.59 6.58
CA ALA A 16 2.40 -3.60 5.52
C ALA A 16 3.34 -4.16 4.44
N LEU A 17 4.46 -4.80 4.83
CA LEU A 17 5.38 -5.47 3.90
C LEU A 17 4.67 -6.57 3.10
N LEU A 18 3.87 -7.42 3.75
CA LEU A 18 3.09 -8.46 3.07
C LEU A 18 2.05 -7.87 2.11
N SER A 19 1.39 -6.79 2.50
CA SER A 19 0.44 -6.06 1.66
C SER A 19 1.12 -5.50 0.41
N SER A 20 2.36 -5.02 0.52
CA SER A 20 3.13 -4.53 -0.65
C SER A 20 3.31 -5.61 -1.73
N LEU A 21 3.38 -6.89 -1.35
CA LEU A 21 3.51 -8.01 -2.29
C LEU A 21 2.29 -8.21 -3.19
N ARG A 22 1.16 -7.55 -2.87
CA ARG A 22 -0.04 -7.54 -3.71
C ARG A 22 0.03 -6.52 -4.86
N SER A 23 0.92 -5.53 -4.79
CA SER A 23 1.12 -4.53 -5.83
C SER A 23 1.59 -5.18 -7.13
N LYS A 24 1.00 -4.77 -8.26
CA LYS A 24 1.44 -5.19 -9.61
C LYS A 24 2.57 -4.33 -10.17
N ASP A 25 2.96 -3.25 -9.49
CA ASP A 25 4.04 -2.38 -9.91
C ASP A 25 5.37 -3.14 -9.95
N GLY A 26 5.99 -3.24 -11.13
CA GLY A 26 7.27 -3.92 -11.32
C GLY A 26 8.47 -3.15 -10.78
N ASN A 27 8.32 -1.85 -10.50
CA ASN A 27 9.40 -0.96 -10.09
C ASN A 27 9.40 -0.69 -8.59
N THR A 28 8.23 -0.41 -8.01
CA THR A 28 8.12 0.03 -6.61
C THR A 28 6.88 -0.55 -5.97
N LYS A 29 7.06 -1.40 -4.95
CA LYS A 29 5.96 -2.02 -4.21
C LYS A 29 5.88 -1.41 -2.83
N VAL A 30 4.77 -0.75 -2.54
CA VAL A 30 4.50 -0.09 -1.25
C VAL A 30 3.27 -0.72 -0.64
N GLY A 31 3.31 -0.96 0.66
CA GLY A 31 2.18 -1.43 1.44
C GLY A 31 1.94 -0.56 2.66
N ALA A 32 0.70 -0.57 3.13
CA ALA A 32 0.20 0.25 4.21
C ALA A 32 -0.72 -0.57 5.12
N CYS A 33 -0.63 -0.35 6.43
CA CYS A 33 -1.46 -0.97 7.45
C CYS A 33 -1.89 0.09 8.46
N ILE A 34 -3.19 0.32 8.58
CA ILE A 34 -3.76 1.27 9.54
C ILE A 34 -4.30 0.50 10.73
N VAL A 35 -3.92 0.92 11.93
CA VAL A 35 -4.30 0.25 13.18
C VAL A 35 -4.91 1.23 14.18
N SER A 36 -5.85 0.74 14.98
CA SER A 36 -6.40 1.46 16.12
C SER A 36 -5.41 1.51 17.29
N ASP A 37 -5.75 2.34 18.29
CA ASP A 37 -5.09 2.42 19.59
C ASP A 37 -5.17 1.11 20.39
N ASP A 38 -6.21 0.31 20.18
CA ASP A 38 -6.38 -1.03 20.77
C ASP A 38 -5.78 -2.17 19.92
N HIS A 39 -4.81 -1.85 19.05
CA HIS A 39 -4.04 -2.80 18.23
C HIS A 39 -4.89 -3.67 17.29
N LYS A 40 -5.97 -3.13 16.73
CA LYS A 40 -6.75 -3.80 15.68
C LYS A 40 -6.40 -3.23 14.32
N VAL A 41 -6.19 -4.11 13.35
CA VAL A 41 -6.08 -3.69 11.95
C VAL A 41 -7.42 -3.15 11.49
N LEU A 42 -7.45 -1.88 11.10
CA LEU A 42 -8.64 -1.19 10.61
C LEU A 42 -8.73 -1.19 9.09
N SER A 43 -7.58 -1.17 8.41
CA SER A 43 -7.52 -1.17 6.94
C SER A 43 -6.12 -1.50 6.44
N LEU A 44 -6.06 -1.99 5.21
CA LEU A 44 -4.84 -2.33 4.49
C LEU A 44 -4.83 -1.67 3.12
N GLY A 45 -3.64 -1.36 2.63
CA GLY A 45 -3.45 -0.79 1.29
C GLY A 45 -2.14 -1.23 0.65
N TYR A 46 -2.12 -1.16 -0.67
CA TYR A 46 -0.92 -1.31 -1.49
C TYR A 46 -1.06 -0.42 -2.71
N ASN A 47 0.06 -0.02 -3.32
CA ASN A 47 0.00 0.82 -4.51
C ASN A 47 -0.52 0.05 -5.72
N GLY A 48 -1.39 0.67 -6.51
CA GLY A 48 -2.09 0.01 -7.62
C GLY A 48 -2.91 0.99 -8.45
N MET A 49 -3.47 0.51 -9.56
CA MET A 49 -4.40 1.31 -10.34
C MET A 49 -5.73 1.53 -9.59
N PRO A 50 -6.52 2.55 -9.96
CA PRO A 50 -7.81 2.79 -9.33
C PRO A 50 -8.74 1.59 -9.45
N LEU A 51 -9.60 1.39 -8.45
CA LEU A 51 -10.55 0.29 -8.44
C LEU A 51 -11.44 0.32 -9.68
N GLY A 52 -11.60 -0.84 -10.33
CA GLY A 52 -12.46 -0.99 -11.51
C GLY A 52 -11.77 -0.64 -12.83
N VAL A 53 -10.49 -0.24 -12.80
CA VAL A 53 -9.69 -0.11 -14.02
C VAL A 53 -8.83 -1.35 -14.21
N SER A 54 -8.80 -1.88 -15.43
CA SER A 54 -7.94 -2.99 -15.79
C SER A 54 -6.48 -2.55 -15.78
N ASP A 55 -5.61 -3.37 -15.18
CA ASP A 55 -4.16 -3.13 -15.17
C ASP A 55 -3.52 -3.33 -16.55
N GLU A 56 -4.27 -3.91 -17.50
CA GLU A 56 -3.90 -4.06 -18.90
C GLU A 56 -4.23 -2.81 -19.74
N GLU A 57 -5.18 -1.99 -19.29
CA GLU A 57 -5.61 -0.75 -19.95
C GLU A 57 -4.72 0.45 -19.60
N ILE A 58 -4.04 0.39 -18.44
CA ILE A 58 -3.18 1.49 -17.97
C ILE A 58 -1.69 1.12 -18.05
N PRO A 59 -0.83 2.03 -18.57
CA PRO A 59 0.60 1.79 -18.62
C PRO A 59 1.26 1.73 -17.24
N TRP A 60 2.10 0.72 -17.05
CA TRP A 60 2.98 0.59 -15.86
C TRP A 60 4.34 1.27 -16.02
N ALA A 61 4.56 1.96 -17.14
CA ALA A 61 5.85 2.52 -17.50
C ALA A 61 6.34 3.51 -16.44
N GLY A 62 7.60 3.33 -16.03
CA GLY A 62 8.26 4.23 -15.08
C GLY A 62 8.99 5.39 -15.78
N SER A 63 9.57 6.28 -14.97
CA SER A 63 10.33 7.45 -15.46
C SER A 63 11.56 7.10 -16.31
N LYS A 64 12.08 5.88 -16.19
CA LYS A 64 13.25 5.40 -16.95
C LYS A 64 12.94 5.08 -18.41
N GLU A 65 11.66 5.00 -18.78
CA GLU A 65 11.22 4.59 -20.11
C GLU A 65 11.04 5.76 -21.09
N ASN A 66 11.35 7.00 -20.68
CA ASN A 66 11.25 8.22 -21.51
C ASN A 66 9.94 8.35 -22.30
N LYS A 67 8.81 7.96 -21.69
CA LYS A 67 7.47 8.07 -22.29
C LYS A 67 6.80 9.40 -21.95
N PRO A 68 5.86 9.88 -22.79
CA PRO A 68 4.97 10.98 -22.42
C PRO A 68 4.25 10.71 -21.09
N TYR A 69 3.96 11.75 -20.31
CA TYR A 69 3.41 11.61 -18.95
C TYR A 69 2.14 10.73 -18.88
N LEU A 70 1.21 10.90 -19.84
CA LEU A 70 -0.02 10.11 -19.92
C LEU A 70 0.20 8.63 -20.29
N GLU A 71 1.38 8.30 -20.80
CA GLU A 71 1.80 6.93 -21.12
C GLU A 71 2.65 6.31 -19.98
N THR A 72 2.72 6.97 -18.83
CA THR A 72 3.35 6.44 -17.61
C THR A 72 2.32 6.07 -16.56
N LYS A 73 2.74 5.35 -15.51
CA LYS A 73 1.86 5.04 -14.37
C LYS A 73 1.50 6.25 -13.51
N TYR A 74 2.31 7.32 -13.54
CA TYR A 74 2.27 8.42 -12.59
C TYR A 74 0.93 9.19 -12.47
N PRO A 75 0.18 9.46 -13.55
CA PRO A 75 -1.13 10.11 -13.43
C PRO A 75 -2.23 9.22 -12.86
N TYR A 76 -2.02 7.89 -12.80
CA TYR A 76 -3.08 6.94 -12.52
C TYR A 76 -2.86 6.14 -11.24
N VAL A 77 -1.61 5.85 -10.87
CA VAL A 77 -1.30 4.98 -9.74
C VAL A 77 -1.75 5.60 -8.42
N CYS A 78 -2.56 4.85 -7.68
CA CYS A 78 -2.94 5.18 -6.32
C CYS A 78 -1.85 4.67 -5.36
N HIS A 79 -1.44 5.52 -4.42
CA HIS A 79 -0.50 5.17 -3.37
C HIS A 79 -1.10 4.18 -2.36
N ALA A 80 -0.25 3.46 -1.64
CA ALA A 80 -0.70 2.45 -0.67
C ALA A 80 -1.48 3.09 0.48
N GLU A 81 -1.05 4.27 0.92
CA GLU A 81 -1.62 5.07 1.99
C GLU A 81 -3.03 5.56 1.61
N LEU A 82 -3.17 6.08 0.39
CA LEU A 82 -4.47 6.50 -0.16
C LEU A 82 -5.43 5.32 -0.19
N ASN A 83 -4.99 4.17 -0.72
CA ASN A 83 -5.81 2.97 -0.78
C ASN A 83 -6.15 2.45 0.63
N ALA A 84 -5.23 2.48 1.59
CA ALA A 84 -5.53 2.08 2.97
C ALA A 84 -6.60 2.97 3.62
N ILE A 85 -6.58 4.28 3.37
CA ILE A 85 -7.61 5.19 3.88
C ILE A 85 -8.96 4.92 3.20
N LEU A 86 -9.00 4.84 1.87
CA LEU A 86 -10.23 4.66 1.09
C LEU A 86 -10.86 3.27 1.27
N ASN A 87 -10.07 2.24 1.54
CA ASN A 87 -10.56 0.88 1.81
C ASN A 87 -11.24 0.75 3.18
N SER A 88 -11.04 1.72 4.09
CA SER A 88 -11.58 1.62 5.44
C SER A 88 -13.05 1.99 5.50
N ASN A 89 -13.84 1.15 6.16
CA ASN A 89 -15.19 1.48 6.60
C ASN A 89 -15.22 2.04 8.04
N HIS A 90 -14.05 2.29 8.63
CA HIS A 90 -13.90 2.79 10.00
C HIS A 90 -13.54 4.28 10.02
N ASN A 91 -13.85 4.96 11.13
CA ASN A 91 -13.27 6.27 11.41
C ASN A 91 -11.80 6.08 11.81
N LEU A 92 -10.89 6.66 11.04
CA LEU A 92 -9.45 6.51 11.21
C LEU A 92 -8.80 7.60 12.10
N LYS A 93 -9.61 8.47 12.70
CA LYS A 93 -9.09 9.54 13.57
C LYS A 93 -8.39 8.95 14.80
N GLY A 94 -7.11 9.29 14.98
CA GLY A 94 -6.30 8.80 16.09
C GLY A 94 -5.64 7.44 15.86
N SER A 95 -5.84 6.85 14.67
CA SER A 95 -5.18 5.61 14.26
C SER A 95 -3.72 5.84 13.88
N THR A 96 -2.94 4.76 13.90
CA THR A 96 -1.52 4.73 13.47
C THR A 96 -1.42 4.09 12.10
N LEU A 97 -0.62 4.67 11.20
CA LEU A 97 -0.32 4.12 9.89
C LEU A 97 1.12 3.59 9.85
N TYR A 98 1.27 2.30 9.54
CA TYR A 98 2.54 1.68 9.18
C TYR A 98 2.65 1.63 7.67
N VAL A 99 3.73 2.17 7.11
CA VAL A 99 3.97 2.23 5.66
C VAL A 99 5.41 1.81 5.35
N THR A 100 5.61 1.11 4.24
CA THR A 100 6.92 0.58 3.85
C THR A 100 7.85 1.63 3.23
N LEU A 101 7.35 2.83 2.95
CA LEU A 101 8.08 3.94 2.34
C LEU A 101 7.57 5.27 2.92
N PHE A 102 8.48 6.18 3.27
CA PHE A 102 8.18 7.54 3.75
C PHE A 102 8.14 8.53 2.59
#